data_AF-A0A9P7E8M6-F1
#
_entry.id   AF-A0A9P7E8M6-F1
#
_cell.length_a   1.000
_cell.length_b   1.000
_cell.length_c   1.000
_cell.angle_alpha   90.00
_cell.angle_beta   90.00
_cell.angle_gamma   90.00
#
_symmetry.space_group_name_H-M   'P 1'
#
loop_
_entity.id
_entity.type
_entity.pdbx_description
1 polymer ?
#
loop_
_entity_poly.entity_id
_entity_poly.type
_entity_poly.pdbx_seq_one_letter_code
_entity_poly.pdbx_strand_id
1 'polypeptide(L)'
;MVNTTMTDMPAILEQSLATLQTSWIPIILVPFAYLALSQISKSVGLGGRSDKGKAAGSHAPDHSKFDTSNIRVAKILIHPIKSCKGTSVPEAKYTLEGLDNDRKWCVIRADNNVVVTARDVAKMILINPRIIPDSSCSEGGRLEVSFPTESGCEAFSVPLNPTEEALQDWQNLDISLWGKNDIEGYVCQTNIGRSPSEILSEYMGLPVHLAMKGSRPRICSPTERFPDLDAPSYFQDGYPLMLMSEESVAAVQGLVRGMVGMQGIEERWSSENLQIERFRPNIIIKGAGAPFFEDILTEFTADSHRESVDKASPIIRLVSKCTRCMVRI
;
A
#
# COMPACT_ATOMS: atom_id res chain seq x y z
N MET A 1 -25.17 80.55 -4.19
CA MET A 1 -25.61 80.98 -5.54
C MET A 1 -24.38 80.97 -6.43
N VAL A 2 -24.47 80.44 -7.68
CA VAL A 2 -23.39 80.45 -8.73
C VAL A 2 -22.15 79.61 -8.30
N ASN A 3 -21.76 78.52 -8.97
CA ASN A 3 -21.04 78.38 -10.27
C ASN A 3 -19.76 79.26 -10.35
N THR A 4 -18.66 78.91 -11.03
CA THR A 4 -18.35 77.94 -12.12
C THR A 4 -16.86 77.51 -11.89
N THR A 5 -16.18 76.50 -12.48
CA THR A 5 -16.30 75.73 -13.75
C THR A 5 -15.61 74.35 -13.60
N MET A 6 -15.70 73.48 -14.61
CA MET A 6 -14.86 72.27 -14.76
C MET A 6 -13.44 72.60 -15.24
N THR A 7 -12.47 71.70 -14.99
CA THR A 7 -11.24 71.54 -15.80
C THR A 7 -10.72 70.11 -15.64
N ASP A 8 -10.09 69.56 -16.68
CA ASP A 8 -9.91 68.11 -16.85
C ASP A 8 -8.73 67.49 -16.09
N MET A 9 -8.85 66.20 -15.78
CA MET A 9 -7.74 65.31 -15.42
C MET A 9 -7.90 63.97 -16.18
N PRO A 10 -6.84 63.41 -16.79
CA PRO A 10 -6.97 62.28 -17.69
C PRO A 10 -7.16 60.93 -16.98
N ALA A 11 -8.01 60.07 -17.56
CA ALA A 11 -8.34 58.76 -17.02
C ALA A 11 -7.26 57.70 -17.31
N ILE A 12 -6.28 57.54 -16.40
CA ILE A 12 -5.35 56.39 -16.39
C ILE A 12 -5.11 55.94 -14.94
N LEU A 13 -5.97 55.06 -14.39
CA LEU A 13 -5.55 54.01 -13.44
C LEU A 13 -6.57 52.87 -13.13
N GLU A 14 -7.66 52.69 -13.88
CA GLU A 14 -8.54 51.52 -13.69
C GLU A 14 -7.99 50.25 -14.37
N GLN A 15 -6.93 49.63 -13.80
CA GLN A 15 -6.47 48.29 -14.22
C GLN A 15 -5.55 47.60 -13.19
N SER A 16 -6.05 47.26 -11.98
CA SER A 16 -5.27 46.43 -11.02
C SER A 16 -6.04 45.68 -9.91
N LEU A 17 -7.36 45.42 -10.04
CA LEU A 17 -8.16 44.81 -8.96
C LEU A 17 -9.07 43.65 -9.39
N ALA A 18 -8.64 42.82 -10.36
CA ALA A 18 -9.51 41.77 -10.93
C ALA A 18 -8.83 40.42 -11.25
N THR A 19 -7.90 39.93 -10.41
CA THR A 19 -7.37 38.55 -10.57
C THR A 19 -6.99 37.81 -9.27
N LEU A 20 -7.67 38.07 -8.14
CA LEU A 20 -7.63 37.14 -6.99
C LEU A 20 -8.53 35.93 -7.28
N GLN A 21 -8.09 35.09 -8.19
CA GLN A 21 -8.77 33.85 -8.57
C GLN A 21 -8.55 32.80 -7.48
N THR A 22 -9.41 32.82 -6.46
CA THR A 22 -9.41 31.84 -5.37
C THR A 22 -9.73 30.45 -5.93
N SER A 23 -8.68 29.66 -6.09
CA SER A 23 -8.73 28.25 -6.50
C SER A 23 -9.24 27.39 -5.34
N TRP A 24 -10.57 27.45 -5.14
CA TRP A 24 -11.29 26.49 -4.30
C TRP A 24 -11.12 25.09 -4.88
N ILE A 25 -10.09 24.38 -4.44
CA ILE A 25 -9.94 22.95 -4.69
C ILE A 25 -11.13 22.27 -3.98
N PRO A 26 -12.05 21.60 -4.70
CA PRO A 26 -13.12 20.87 -4.05
C PRO A 26 -12.49 19.71 -3.29
N ILE A 27 -12.69 19.65 -1.97
CA ILE A 27 -12.34 18.47 -1.18
C ILE A 27 -13.28 17.34 -1.62
N ILE A 28 -12.82 16.55 -2.58
CA ILE A 28 -13.51 15.33 -2.99
C ILE A 28 -13.41 14.35 -1.84
N LEU A 29 -14.49 14.27 -1.05
CA LEU A 29 -14.70 13.21 -0.06
C LEU A 29 -14.85 11.87 -0.79
N VAL A 30 -13.72 11.27 -1.16
CA VAL A 30 -13.64 9.90 -1.69
C VAL A 30 -14.29 8.99 -0.63
N PRO A 31 -15.34 8.24 -0.97
CA PRO A 31 -16.05 7.41 0.00
C PRO A 31 -15.11 6.32 0.53
N PHE A 32 -14.97 6.27 1.86
CA PHE A 32 -14.11 5.31 2.55
C PHE A 32 -14.77 3.93 2.47
N ALA A 33 -14.17 2.97 1.77
CA ALA A 33 -14.59 1.57 1.78
C ALA A 33 -13.72 0.79 2.78
N TYR A 34 -14.36 0.07 3.71
CA TYR A 34 -13.66 -0.78 4.69
C TYR A 34 -13.74 -2.25 4.29
N LEU A 35 -12.60 -2.86 3.98
CA LEU A 35 -12.41 -4.31 3.97
C LEU A 35 -12.42 -4.79 5.41
N ALA A 36 -13.35 -5.67 5.82
CA ALA A 36 -13.45 -6.17 7.19
C ALA A 36 -13.59 -7.71 7.24
N LEU A 37 -12.98 -8.35 8.25
CA LEU A 37 -13.11 -9.79 8.47
C LEU A 37 -14.51 -10.15 9.01
N SER A 38 -15.20 -11.07 8.33
CA SER A 38 -16.49 -11.62 8.77
C SER A 38 -16.47 -13.16 8.84
N GLN A 39 -17.28 -13.73 9.73
CA GLN A 39 -17.48 -15.17 9.87
C GLN A 39 -18.90 -15.58 9.46
N ILE A 40 -19.00 -16.74 8.80
CA ILE A 40 -20.21 -17.53 8.53
C ILE A 40 -21.17 -16.95 7.47
N SER A 41 -21.05 -17.55 6.27
CA SER A 41 -22.06 -17.74 5.21
C SER A 41 -23.25 -16.76 5.08
N LYS A 42 -23.27 -16.07 3.93
CA LYS A 42 -24.29 -16.30 2.89
C LYS A 42 -23.71 -16.02 1.50
N SER A 43 -24.34 -16.58 0.47
CA SER A 43 -23.79 -16.70 -0.88
C SER A 43 -23.45 -15.36 -1.55
N VAL A 44 -22.19 -15.17 -1.93
CA VAL A 44 -21.79 -14.12 -2.90
C VAL A 44 -21.96 -14.67 -4.31
N GLY A 45 -22.80 -14.02 -5.11
CA GLY A 45 -22.98 -14.37 -6.52
C GLY A 45 -21.89 -13.74 -7.39
N LEU A 46 -20.78 -14.45 -7.63
CA LEU A 46 -19.72 -14.02 -8.56
C LEU A 46 -20.19 -14.06 -10.02
N GLY A 47 -20.94 -13.03 -10.43
CA GLY A 47 -21.52 -12.86 -11.76
C GLY A 47 -20.49 -12.45 -12.83
N GLY A 48 -19.65 -13.40 -13.26
CA GLY A 48 -18.65 -13.16 -14.31
C GLY A 48 -19.26 -12.73 -15.65
N ARG A 49 -18.99 -11.49 -16.09
CA ARG A 49 -19.50 -10.94 -17.35
C ARG A 49 -18.58 -11.30 -18.51
N SER A 50 -18.96 -12.31 -19.30
CA SER A 50 -18.19 -12.76 -20.47
C SER A 50 -18.26 -11.76 -21.63
N ASP A 51 -17.22 -10.96 -21.82
CA ASP A 51 -17.05 -10.17 -23.05
C ASP A 51 -16.83 -11.07 -24.28
N LYS A 52 -17.55 -10.82 -25.36
CA LYS A 52 -17.47 -11.60 -26.61
C LYS A 52 -16.36 -11.08 -27.54
N GLY A 53 -15.13 -11.12 -27.06
CA GLY A 53 -13.93 -10.98 -27.91
C GLY A 53 -13.77 -12.16 -28.87
N LYS A 54 -13.21 -11.93 -30.06
CA LYS A 54 -12.99 -12.98 -31.07
C LYS A 54 -11.89 -13.95 -30.63
N ALA A 55 -12.08 -15.24 -30.93
CA ALA A 55 -11.21 -16.31 -30.47
C ALA A 55 -9.86 -16.35 -31.21
N ALA A 56 -8.77 -16.33 -30.43
CA ALA A 56 -7.58 -17.13 -30.70
C ALA A 56 -7.54 -18.25 -29.63
N GLY A 57 -6.95 -19.41 -29.96
CA GLY A 57 -7.13 -20.63 -29.17
C GLY A 57 -6.70 -20.54 -27.72
N SER A 58 -7.67 -20.49 -26.80
CA SER A 58 -7.46 -20.53 -25.36
C SER A 58 -8.13 -21.75 -24.73
N HIS A 59 -7.43 -22.43 -23.83
CA HIS A 59 -8.10 -23.20 -22.80
C HIS A 59 -8.75 -22.21 -21.85
N ALA A 60 -10.07 -22.06 -21.92
CA ALA A 60 -10.82 -21.37 -20.88
C ALA A 60 -10.48 -22.04 -19.53
N PRO A 61 -10.12 -21.27 -18.48
CA PRO A 61 -9.71 -21.86 -17.21
C PRO A 61 -10.84 -22.72 -16.64
N ASP A 62 -10.52 -23.94 -16.23
CA ASP A 62 -11.50 -24.83 -15.61
C ASP A 62 -11.88 -24.29 -14.23
N HIS A 63 -13.08 -23.70 -14.17
CA HIS A 63 -13.69 -23.17 -12.96
C HIS A 63 -14.36 -24.26 -12.11
N SER A 64 -14.61 -25.47 -12.64
CA SER A 64 -15.44 -26.50 -11.98
C SER A 64 -14.82 -27.06 -10.70
N LYS A 65 -13.50 -26.96 -10.55
CA LYS A 65 -12.74 -27.40 -9.38
C LYS A 65 -12.74 -26.43 -8.19
N PHE A 66 -13.36 -25.25 -8.30
CA PHE A 66 -13.32 -24.20 -7.28
C PHE A 66 -14.70 -23.98 -6.64
N ASP A 67 -14.75 -23.95 -5.31
CA ASP A 67 -15.92 -23.50 -4.55
C ASP A 67 -15.91 -21.96 -4.48
N THR A 68 -16.76 -21.31 -5.27
CA THR A 68 -16.94 -19.85 -5.24
C THR A 68 -17.90 -19.38 -4.14
N SER A 69 -18.62 -20.28 -3.47
CA SER A 69 -19.70 -19.94 -2.54
C SER A 69 -19.21 -19.69 -1.10
N ASN A 70 -18.03 -20.19 -0.77
CA ASN A 70 -17.43 -20.20 0.56
C ASN A 70 -16.18 -19.31 0.67
N ILE A 71 -15.82 -18.60 -0.41
CA ILE A 71 -14.65 -17.71 -0.45
C ILE A 71 -14.85 -16.53 0.49
N ARG A 72 -13.88 -16.30 1.37
CA ARG A 72 -13.85 -15.18 2.32
C ARG A 72 -12.44 -14.69 2.59
N VAL A 73 -12.33 -13.42 3.00
CA VAL A 73 -11.07 -12.88 3.53
C VAL A 73 -10.76 -13.57 4.85
N ALA A 74 -9.57 -14.16 4.92
CA ALA A 74 -9.04 -14.86 6.09
C ALA A 74 -8.19 -13.94 6.97
N LYS A 75 -7.45 -13.01 6.34
CA LYS A 75 -6.53 -12.09 6.99
C LYS A 75 -6.28 -10.87 6.10
N ILE A 76 -6.08 -9.71 6.72
CA ILE A 76 -5.64 -8.48 6.07
C ILE A 76 -4.27 -8.10 6.64
N LEU A 77 -3.32 -7.81 5.75
CA LEU A 77 -1.96 -7.37 6.08
C LEU A 77 -1.70 -6.00 5.44
N ILE A 78 -1.26 -5.05 6.27
CA ILE A 78 -0.70 -3.77 5.83
C ILE A 78 0.81 -3.83 6.09
N HIS A 79 1.64 -3.32 5.18
CA HIS A 79 3.10 -3.29 5.31
C HIS A 79 3.58 -1.83 5.30
N PRO A 80 3.51 -1.08 6.42
CA PRO A 80 3.59 0.38 6.37
C PRO A 80 4.92 0.90 5.82
N ILE A 81 6.02 0.33 6.30
CA ILE A 81 7.36 0.61 5.78
C ILE A 81 7.74 -0.49 4.78
N LYS A 82 8.14 -0.10 3.57
CA LYS A 82 8.65 -1.01 2.54
C LYS A 82 9.74 -1.94 3.12
N SER A 83 9.67 -3.22 2.76
CA SER A 83 10.55 -4.30 3.22
C SER A 83 10.49 -4.68 4.71
N CYS A 84 9.88 -3.87 5.59
CA CYS A 84 9.73 -4.20 7.01
C CYS A 84 8.59 -5.23 7.25
N LYS A 85 8.34 -5.63 8.49
CA LYS A 85 7.28 -6.58 8.85
C LYS A 85 5.87 -6.06 8.47
N GLY A 86 4.94 -6.99 8.22
CA GLY A 86 3.53 -6.67 7.99
C GLY A 86 2.72 -6.66 9.29
N THR A 87 1.83 -5.69 9.42
CA THR A 87 0.84 -5.54 10.50
C THR A 87 -0.44 -6.28 10.10
N SER A 88 -0.89 -7.23 10.92
CA SER A 88 -2.21 -7.83 10.74
C SER A 88 -3.30 -6.92 11.32
N VAL A 89 -4.38 -6.69 10.57
CA VAL A 89 -5.51 -5.86 10.99
C VAL A 89 -6.84 -6.61 10.80
N PRO A 90 -7.87 -6.31 11.62
CA PRO A 90 -9.20 -6.90 11.46
C PRO A 90 -9.99 -6.26 10.30
N GLU A 91 -9.67 -5.01 9.98
CA GLU A 91 -10.26 -4.23 8.90
C GLU A 91 -9.27 -3.17 8.39
N ALA A 92 -9.44 -2.70 7.16
CA ALA A 92 -8.63 -1.66 6.53
C ALA A 92 -9.45 -0.80 5.57
N LYS A 93 -9.19 0.51 5.56
CA LYS A 93 -9.67 1.42 4.50
C LYS A 93 -8.98 1.08 3.18
N TYR A 94 -9.72 1.10 2.09
CA TYR A 94 -9.22 1.01 0.71
C TYR A 94 -9.15 2.39 0.06
N THR A 95 -8.08 2.65 -0.71
CA THR A 95 -7.84 3.86 -1.51
C THR A 95 -7.41 3.47 -2.92
N LEU A 96 -7.12 4.45 -3.80
CA LEU A 96 -6.59 4.17 -5.14
C LEU A 96 -5.15 3.60 -5.08
N GLU A 97 -4.41 3.96 -4.03
CA GLU A 97 -3.02 3.58 -3.75
C GLU A 97 -2.89 2.25 -2.98
N GLY A 98 -4.01 1.62 -2.60
CA GLY A 98 -4.04 0.26 -2.02
C GLY A 98 -4.87 0.18 -0.74
N LEU A 99 -4.36 -0.56 0.26
CA LEU A 99 -4.85 -0.40 1.62
C LEU A 99 -4.24 0.87 2.21
N ASP A 100 -5.01 1.61 3.01
CA ASP A 100 -4.51 2.83 3.64
C ASP A 100 -3.27 2.53 4.51
N ASN A 101 -2.31 3.47 4.48
CA ASN A 101 -0.98 3.36 5.08
C ASN A 101 -0.05 2.26 4.50
N ASP A 102 -0.48 1.47 3.50
CA ASP A 102 0.33 0.37 2.95
C ASP A 102 1.49 0.86 2.07
N ARG A 103 2.73 0.47 2.43
CA ARG A 103 3.97 0.97 1.79
C ARG A 103 4.01 2.51 1.64
N LYS A 104 3.36 3.26 2.55
CA LYS A 104 3.38 4.74 2.58
C LYS A 104 4.74 5.29 3.03
N TRP A 105 5.55 4.47 3.72
CA TRP A 105 6.93 4.78 4.09
C TRP A 105 7.94 3.83 3.42
N CYS A 106 9.18 4.27 3.31
CA CYS A 106 10.33 3.43 3.02
C CYS A 106 11.56 3.87 3.84
N VAL A 107 12.60 3.05 3.81
CA VAL A 107 13.93 3.45 4.29
C VAL A 107 14.79 3.77 3.08
N ILE A 108 15.48 4.91 3.09
CA ILE A 108 16.37 5.35 2.01
C ILE A 108 17.80 5.49 2.53
N ARG A 109 18.78 5.34 1.64
CA ARG A 109 20.19 5.68 1.87
C ARG A 109 20.35 7.19 2.10
N ALA A 110 21.11 7.58 3.12
CA ALA A 110 21.32 9.00 3.45
C ALA A 110 22.27 9.73 2.48
N ASP A 111 23.04 9.02 1.66
CA ASP A 111 24.01 9.60 0.71
C ASP A 111 23.45 9.82 -0.71
N ASN A 112 22.36 9.13 -1.09
CA ASN A 112 21.89 9.08 -2.48
C ASN A 112 20.37 8.83 -2.65
N ASN A 113 19.60 8.81 -1.57
CA ASN A 113 18.14 8.59 -1.53
C ASN A 113 17.64 7.27 -2.18
N VAL A 114 18.52 6.30 -2.45
CA VAL A 114 18.10 4.99 -2.97
C VAL A 114 17.39 4.21 -1.87
N VAL A 115 16.21 3.67 -2.19
CA VAL A 115 15.41 2.85 -1.29
C VAL A 115 16.17 1.57 -0.91
N VAL A 116 16.38 1.38 0.40
CA VAL A 116 16.96 0.15 0.96
C VAL A 116 15.88 -0.92 1.06
N THR A 117 16.22 -2.16 0.70
CA THR A 117 15.30 -3.30 0.75
C THR A 117 15.83 -4.45 1.59
N ALA A 118 14.97 -5.42 1.89
CA ALA A 118 15.38 -6.68 2.53
C ALA A 118 16.23 -7.59 1.62
N ARG A 119 16.54 -7.20 0.37
CA ARG A 119 17.64 -7.84 -0.41
C ARG A 119 19.00 -7.33 0.05
N ASP A 120 19.07 -6.06 0.43
CA ASP A 120 20.27 -5.36 0.87
C ASP A 120 20.54 -5.59 2.37
N VAL A 121 19.48 -5.49 3.19
CA VAL A 121 19.53 -5.61 4.65
C VAL A 121 18.40 -6.50 5.14
N ALA A 122 18.62 -7.82 5.16
CA ALA A 122 17.60 -8.83 5.52
C ALA A 122 16.88 -8.53 6.85
N LYS A 123 17.62 -8.10 7.88
CA LYS A 123 17.09 -7.73 9.22
C LYS A 123 16.05 -6.59 9.22
N MET A 124 15.80 -5.91 8.10
CA MET A 124 14.64 -5.02 7.96
C MET A 124 13.31 -5.74 8.23
N ILE A 125 13.18 -7.03 7.88
CA ILE A 125 11.93 -7.78 8.11
C ILE A 125 11.56 -7.96 9.59
N LEU A 126 12.54 -7.75 10.49
CA LEU A 126 12.38 -7.85 11.94
C LEU A 126 11.96 -6.52 12.57
N ILE A 127 12.15 -5.39 11.85
CA ILE A 127 11.54 -4.10 12.19
C ILE A 127 10.03 -4.29 12.14
N ASN A 128 9.36 -3.92 13.23
CA ASN A 128 7.96 -4.20 13.51
C ASN A 128 7.17 -2.87 13.60
N PRO A 129 6.63 -2.37 12.48
CA PRO A 129 5.74 -1.21 12.47
C PRO A 129 4.36 -1.61 12.99
N ARG A 130 3.64 -0.68 13.62
CA ARG A 130 2.26 -0.82 14.08
C ARG A 130 1.51 0.48 13.83
N ILE A 131 0.39 0.41 13.12
CA ILE A 131 -0.52 1.54 12.95
C ILE A 131 -1.34 1.65 14.24
N ILE A 132 -1.33 2.83 14.86
CA ILE A 132 -2.15 3.17 16.03
C ILE A 132 -3.07 4.32 15.62
N PRO A 133 -4.31 4.02 15.16
CA PRO A 133 -5.28 5.05 14.80
C PRO A 133 -5.70 5.87 16.02
N ASP A 134 -5.93 7.16 15.82
CA ASP A 134 -6.54 8.06 16.80
C ASP A 134 -7.45 9.05 16.08
N SER A 135 -8.76 8.86 16.19
CA SER A 135 -9.77 9.72 15.56
C SER A 135 -10.00 11.05 16.30
N SER A 136 -9.33 11.28 17.44
CA SER A 136 -9.29 12.58 18.12
C SER A 136 -8.09 13.44 17.69
N CYS A 137 -7.10 12.83 17.03
CA CYS A 137 -5.93 13.48 16.49
C CYS A 137 -6.18 13.93 15.03
N SER A 138 -5.82 15.16 14.68
CA SER A 138 -5.89 15.68 13.30
C SER A 138 -5.05 14.89 12.31
N GLU A 139 -3.96 14.28 12.78
CA GLU A 139 -3.05 13.45 11.97
C GLU A 139 -3.58 12.00 11.79
N GLY A 140 -4.74 11.67 12.39
CA GLY A 140 -5.39 10.36 12.35
C GLY A 140 -4.74 9.28 13.23
N GLY A 141 -3.72 9.64 14.02
CA GLY A 141 -2.93 8.74 14.84
C GLY A 141 -1.47 8.65 14.41
N ARG A 142 -0.77 7.59 14.85
CA ARG A 142 0.68 7.42 14.65
C ARG A 142 1.06 6.04 14.13
N LEU A 143 2.18 5.98 13.40
CA LEU A 143 2.95 4.77 13.16
C LEU A 143 3.95 4.59 14.30
N GLU A 144 3.78 3.57 15.14
CA GLU A 144 4.80 3.12 16.09
C GLU A 144 5.76 2.15 15.37
N VAL A 145 7.06 2.28 15.62
CA VAL A 145 8.09 1.39 15.06
C VAL A 145 8.93 0.82 16.19
N SER A 146 9.08 -0.50 16.18
CA SER A 146 9.76 -1.27 17.21
C SER A 146 10.73 -2.28 16.61
N PHE A 147 11.73 -2.68 17.39
CA PHE A 147 12.81 -3.58 16.99
C PHE A 147 12.82 -4.85 17.85
N PRO A 148 13.55 -5.91 17.44
CA PRO A 148 13.83 -7.04 18.32
C PRO A 148 14.52 -6.58 19.61
N THR A 149 14.13 -7.11 20.76
CA THR A 149 14.61 -6.67 22.08
C THR A 149 16.13 -6.84 22.23
N GLU A 150 16.70 -7.87 21.59
CA GLU A 150 18.12 -8.16 21.52
C GLU A 150 18.94 -7.13 20.72
N SER A 151 18.30 -6.22 19.97
CA SER A 151 19.00 -5.14 19.26
C SER A 151 19.37 -3.94 20.15
N GLY A 152 18.72 -3.78 21.31
CA GLY A 152 18.90 -2.64 22.21
C GLY A 152 18.31 -1.31 21.70
N CYS A 153 17.86 -1.23 20.45
CA CYS A 153 17.37 0.00 19.84
C CYS A 153 16.01 0.43 20.43
N GLU A 154 15.87 1.72 20.73
CA GLU A 154 14.63 2.31 21.24
C GLU A 154 13.51 2.29 20.19
N ALA A 155 12.25 2.29 20.64
CA ALA A 155 11.10 2.44 19.77
C ALA A 155 10.83 3.92 19.47
N PHE A 156 10.36 4.24 18.27
CA PHE A 156 9.97 5.60 17.88
C PHE A 156 8.56 5.63 17.30
N SER A 157 8.00 6.84 17.14
CA SER A 157 6.74 7.03 16.42
C SER A 157 6.77 8.25 15.52
N VAL A 158 6.04 8.19 14.40
CA VAL A 158 5.79 9.31 13.49
C VAL A 158 4.28 9.41 13.23
N PRO A 159 3.72 10.61 12.93
CA PRO A 159 2.31 10.75 12.60
C PRO A 159 1.93 9.95 11.34
N LEU A 160 0.68 9.47 11.27
CA LEU A 160 0.18 8.80 10.08
C LEU A 160 -0.02 9.79 8.93
N ASN A 161 -0.50 10.99 9.24
CA ASN A 161 -0.73 12.09 8.30
C ASN A 161 -0.21 13.39 8.94
N PRO A 162 1.10 13.70 8.87
CA PRO A 162 1.64 14.97 9.38
C PRO A 162 0.91 16.16 8.76
N THR A 163 0.76 17.24 9.52
CA THR A 163 0.17 18.48 9.01
C THR A 163 1.15 19.24 8.11
N GLU A 164 0.61 20.13 7.27
CA GLU A 164 1.39 20.97 6.37
C GLU A 164 2.38 21.91 7.10
N GLU A 165 2.15 22.23 8.37
CA GLU A 165 3.13 22.89 9.24
C GLU A 165 4.27 21.95 9.62
N ALA A 166 3.97 20.72 10.06
CA ALA A 166 5.00 19.73 10.39
C ALA A 166 5.84 19.33 9.16
N LEU A 167 5.24 19.32 7.96
CA LEU A 167 5.95 19.05 6.71
C LEU A 167 6.90 20.17 6.26
N GLN A 168 6.77 21.41 6.78
CA GLN A 168 7.73 22.49 6.50
C GLN A 168 9.09 22.27 7.19
N ASP A 169 9.10 21.61 8.35
CA ASP A 169 10.33 21.22 9.06
C ASP A 169 10.94 19.91 8.51
N TRP A 170 10.23 19.17 7.65
CA TRP A 170 10.68 17.89 7.10
C TRP A 170 11.38 18.09 5.75
N GLN A 171 12.57 17.50 5.59
CA GLN A 171 13.33 17.59 4.34
C GLN A 171 12.60 16.88 3.19
N ASN A 172 12.02 17.66 2.27
CA ASN A 172 11.53 17.17 0.98
C ASN A 172 12.70 16.74 0.08
N LEU A 173 12.54 15.63 -0.64
CA LEU A 173 13.52 15.13 -1.60
C LEU A 173 12.90 14.18 -2.64
N ASP A 174 13.62 13.97 -3.74
CA ASP A 174 13.35 12.87 -4.67
C ASP A 174 14.02 11.58 -4.19
N ILE A 175 13.28 10.48 -4.26
CA ILE A 175 13.64 9.14 -3.82
C ILE A 175 13.84 8.23 -5.03
N SER A 176 14.91 7.44 -5.01
CA SER A 176 15.22 6.49 -6.07
C SER A 176 14.72 5.07 -5.77
N LEU A 177 13.76 4.60 -6.58
CA LEU A 177 13.23 3.22 -6.52
C LEU A 177 13.34 2.56 -7.90
N TRP A 178 13.91 1.35 -7.95
CA TRP A 178 14.14 0.58 -9.18
C TRP A 178 14.86 1.38 -10.29
N GLY A 179 15.78 2.26 -9.90
CA GLY A 179 16.58 3.09 -10.82
C GLY A 179 15.88 4.37 -11.32
N LYS A 180 14.62 4.61 -10.95
CA LYS A 180 13.93 5.88 -11.22
C LYS A 180 13.99 6.78 -9.99
N ASN A 181 14.44 8.02 -10.17
CA ASN A 181 14.42 9.06 -9.16
C ASN A 181 13.22 10.00 -9.37
N ASP A 182 12.01 9.41 -9.36
CA ASP A 182 10.76 10.08 -9.72
C ASP A 182 9.73 10.11 -8.57
N ILE A 183 10.09 9.66 -7.38
CA ILE A 183 9.19 9.60 -6.22
C ILE A 183 9.50 10.73 -5.23
N GLU A 184 8.60 11.71 -5.09
CA GLU A 184 8.69 12.71 -4.02
C GLU A 184 8.46 12.04 -2.65
N GLY A 185 9.27 12.39 -1.66
CA GLY A 185 9.04 12.07 -0.25
C GLY A 185 9.68 13.05 0.73
N TYR A 186 9.37 12.86 2.01
CA TYR A 186 9.81 13.71 3.13
C TYR A 186 10.53 12.86 4.18
N VAL A 187 11.71 13.31 4.63
CA VAL A 187 12.44 12.67 5.74
C VAL A 187 11.67 12.87 7.04
N CYS A 188 11.24 11.78 7.67
CA CYS A 188 10.41 11.83 8.87
C CYS A 188 11.22 12.23 10.10
N GLN A 189 10.72 13.20 10.85
CA GLN A 189 11.27 13.67 12.11
C GLN A 189 10.35 13.35 13.30
N THR A 190 10.87 13.59 14.51
CA THR A 190 10.12 13.62 15.77
C THR A 190 10.50 14.88 16.53
N ASN A 191 9.56 15.45 17.28
CA ASN A 191 9.82 16.64 18.11
C ASN A 191 10.38 16.26 19.50
N ILE A 192 10.51 14.96 19.80
CA ILE A 192 10.96 14.41 21.08
C ILE A 192 11.87 13.20 20.83
N GLY A 193 13.05 13.19 21.48
CA GLY A 193 14.01 12.09 21.41
C GLY A 193 14.94 12.17 20.20
N ARG A 194 15.53 11.03 19.83
CA ARG A 194 16.36 10.89 18.62
C ARG A 194 15.48 10.72 17.38
N SER A 195 15.97 11.16 16.23
CA SER A 195 15.22 11.05 14.97
C SER A 195 15.01 9.58 14.57
N PRO A 196 13.91 9.26 13.84
CA PRO A 196 13.73 7.95 13.21
C PRO A 196 14.95 7.52 12.35
N SER A 197 15.61 8.50 11.74
CA SER A 197 16.80 8.31 10.90
C SER A 197 18.02 7.82 11.70
N GLU A 198 18.30 8.40 12.88
CA GLU A 198 19.39 7.96 13.75
C GLU A 198 19.17 6.55 14.27
N ILE A 199 17.96 6.26 14.77
CA ILE A 199 17.63 4.97 15.37
C ILE A 199 17.64 3.85 14.30
N LEU A 200 17.14 4.13 13.09
CA LEU A 200 17.27 3.21 11.96
C LEU A 200 18.73 3.06 11.49
N SER A 201 19.53 4.12 11.49
CA SER A 201 20.95 4.05 11.12
C SER A 201 21.75 3.18 12.09
N GLU A 202 21.48 3.29 13.39
CA GLU A 202 22.02 2.42 14.43
C GLU A 202 21.55 0.96 14.24
N TYR A 203 20.23 0.72 14.20
CA TYR A 203 19.68 -0.63 14.02
C TYR A 203 20.19 -1.31 12.75
N MET A 204 20.30 -0.58 11.64
CA MET A 204 20.72 -1.13 10.36
C MET A 204 22.24 -1.27 10.25
N GLY A 205 23.02 -0.35 10.84
CA GLY A 205 24.48 -0.31 10.74
C GLY A 205 24.99 0.43 9.49
N LEU A 206 24.19 1.35 8.96
CA LEU A 206 24.51 2.19 7.79
C LEU A 206 23.68 3.49 7.83
N PRO A 207 24.20 4.64 7.34
CA PRO A 207 23.43 5.88 7.28
C PRO A 207 22.17 5.76 6.41
N VAL A 208 21.00 5.97 7.02
CA VAL A 208 19.68 5.89 6.38
C VAL A 208 18.70 6.92 6.95
N HIS A 209 17.66 7.22 6.17
CA HIS A 209 16.51 7.98 6.60
C HIS A 209 15.22 7.16 6.52
N LEU A 210 14.28 7.40 7.44
CA LEU A 210 12.88 7.06 7.22
C LEU A 210 12.27 8.13 6.31
N ALA A 211 11.63 7.73 5.22
CA ALA A 211 10.96 8.64 4.31
C ALA A 211 9.48 8.29 4.14
N MET A 212 8.60 9.29 4.27
CA MET A 212 7.18 9.21 3.91
C MET A 212 7.01 9.61 2.43
N LYS A 213 6.07 8.96 1.73
CA LYS A 213 5.69 9.34 0.36
C LYS A 213 4.98 10.71 0.35
N GLY A 214 5.45 11.63 -0.48
CA GLY A 214 4.84 12.95 -0.71
C GLY A 214 3.58 12.91 -1.60
N SER A 215 3.02 14.06 -1.97
CA SER A 215 1.78 14.16 -2.74
C SER A 215 1.92 13.83 -4.23
N ARG A 216 3.12 13.98 -4.83
CA ARG A 216 3.36 13.72 -6.27
C ARG A 216 2.96 12.28 -6.66
N PRO A 217 1.97 12.05 -7.54
CA PRO A 217 1.52 10.70 -7.87
C PRO A 217 2.60 9.82 -8.51
N ARG A 218 2.55 8.52 -8.24
CA ARG A 218 3.39 7.50 -8.87
C ARG A 218 2.49 6.43 -9.50
N ILE A 219 2.31 6.49 -10.81
CA ILE A 219 1.43 5.58 -11.54
C ILE A 219 2.12 4.22 -11.79
N CYS A 220 1.37 3.14 -11.65
CA CYS A 220 1.82 1.77 -11.90
C CYS A 220 2.13 1.56 -13.39
N SER A 221 2.99 0.60 -13.72
CA SER A 221 3.22 0.25 -15.12
C SER A 221 2.04 -0.54 -15.70
N PRO A 222 1.59 -0.23 -16.93
CA PRO A 222 0.46 -0.90 -17.56
C PRO A 222 0.77 -2.37 -17.90
N THR A 223 -0.26 -3.09 -18.35
CA THR A 223 -0.18 -4.50 -18.74
C THR A 223 -0.80 -4.71 -20.11
N GLU A 224 -0.52 -5.85 -20.77
CA GLU A 224 -1.13 -6.18 -22.07
C GLU A 224 -2.67 -6.19 -22.03
N ARG A 225 -3.26 -6.54 -20.87
CA ARG A 225 -4.72 -6.55 -20.64
C ARG A 225 -5.28 -5.18 -20.23
N PHE A 226 -4.45 -4.33 -19.65
CA PHE A 226 -4.80 -3.00 -19.16
C PHE A 226 -3.73 -2.00 -19.61
N PRO A 227 -3.74 -1.59 -20.89
CA PRO A 227 -2.76 -0.64 -21.44
C PRO A 227 -2.95 0.77 -20.86
N ASP A 228 -4.19 1.17 -20.63
CA ASP A 228 -4.57 2.49 -20.09
C ASP A 228 -4.67 2.49 -18.54
N LEU A 229 -3.76 1.78 -17.86
CA LEU A 229 -3.82 1.57 -16.41
C LEU A 229 -3.29 2.78 -15.62
N ASP A 230 -4.19 3.70 -15.25
CA ASP A 230 -3.90 4.83 -14.37
C ASP A 230 -4.14 4.49 -12.88
N ALA A 231 -3.38 3.52 -12.36
CA ALA A 231 -3.43 3.12 -10.95
C ALA A 231 -2.29 3.80 -10.16
N PRO A 232 -2.55 4.69 -9.18
CA PRO A 232 -1.50 5.30 -8.37
C PRO A 232 -0.94 4.31 -7.34
N SER A 233 0.21 4.62 -6.76
CA SER A 233 0.90 3.79 -5.78
C SER A 233 1.82 4.61 -4.86
N TYR A 234 2.19 4.02 -3.73
CA TYR A 234 3.28 4.48 -2.88
C TYR A 234 4.54 3.64 -3.20
N PHE A 235 5.23 3.11 -2.19
CA PHE A 235 6.47 2.33 -2.40
C PHE A 235 6.22 0.83 -2.72
N GLN A 236 5.05 0.44 -3.23
CA GLN A 236 4.83 -0.93 -3.76
C GLN A 236 5.72 -1.22 -4.98
N ASP A 237 6.06 -2.50 -5.18
CA ASP A 237 6.98 -2.90 -6.26
C ASP A 237 6.34 -2.85 -7.65
N GLY A 238 5.08 -3.30 -7.76
CA GLY A 238 4.33 -3.35 -9.03
C GLY A 238 2.96 -2.68 -8.95
N TYR A 239 2.09 -3.16 -8.05
CA TYR A 239 0.69 -2.75 -7.96
C TYR A 239 0.23 -2.51 -6.51
N PRO A 240 -0.88 -1.78 -6.28
CA PRO A 240 -1.35 -1.36 -4.95
C PRO A 240 -1.69 -2.49 -3.97
N LEU A 241 -2.19 -3.61 -4.48
CA LEU A 241 -2.62 -4.77 -3.70
C LEU A 241 -1.99 -6.06 -4.25
N MET A 242 -1.73 -7.00 -3.35
CA MET A 242 -1.52 -8.41 -3.68
C MET A 242 -2.55 -9.29 -2.97
N LEU A 243 -3.21 -10.16 -3.75
CA LEU A 243 -4.09 -11.23 -3.27
C LEU A 243 -3.30 -12.56 -3.18
N MET A 244 -3.65 -13.43 -2.23
CA MET A 244 -3.17 -14.82 -2.17
C MET A 244 -4.17 -15.71 -1.41
N SER A 245 -4.25 -17.01 -1.72
CA SER A 245 -5.05 -17.98 -0.96
C SER A 245 -4.24 -18.79 0.06
N GLU A 246 -4.87 -19.20 1.17
CA GLU A 246 -4.29 -20.19 2.09
C GLU A 246 -4.03 -21.52 1.36
N GLU A 247 -4.93 -21.89 0.45
CA GLU A 247 -4.83 -23.07 -0.41
C GLU A 247 -3.56 -23.07 -1.29
N SER A 248 -3.23 -21.94 -1.94
CA SER A 248 -1.96 -21.80 -2.69
C SER A 248 -0.72 -22.00 -1.82
N VAL A 249 -0.71 -21.46 -0.59
CA VAL A 249 0.43 -21.65 0.32
C VAL A 249 0.55 -23.09 0.78
N ALA A 250 -0.58 -23.78 1.06
CA ALA A 250 -0.58 -25.20 1.38
C ALA A 250 -0.04 -26.07 0.23
N ALA A 251 -0.39 -25.75 -1.02
CA ALA A 251 0.16 -26.42 -2.20
C ALA A 251 1.67 -26.21 -2.35
N VAL A 252 2.16 -24.97 -2.20
CA VAL A 252 3.60 -24.66 -2.24
C VAL A 252 4.35 -25.34 -1.07
N GLN A 253 3.76 -25.39 0.13
CA GLN A 253 4.32 -26.12 1.28
C GLN A 253 4.48 -27.62 0.99
N GLY A 254 3.52 -28.24 0.29
CA GLY A 254 3.64 -29.62 -0.17
C GLY A 254 4.85 -29.84 -1.09
N LEU A 255 5.08 -28.92 -2.04
CA LEU A 255 6.26 -28.95 -2.91
C LEU A 255 7.57 -28.75 -2.13
N VAL A 256 7.62 -27.78 -1.21
CA VAL A 256 8.80 -27.53 -0.37
C VAL A 256 9.17 -28.76 0.46
N ARG A 257 8.18 -29.45 1.04
CA ARG A 257 8.39 -30.72 1.78
C ARG A 257 8.96 -31.82 0.89
N GLY A 258 8.50 -31.92 -0.36
CA GLY A 258 9.05 -32.84 -1.36
C GLY A 258 10.47 -32.50 -1.85
N MET A 259 11.03 -31.37 -1.44
CA MET A 259 12.38 -30.91 -1.83
C MET A 259 13.32 -30.71 -0.64
N VAL A 260 12.97 -31.20 0.56
CA VAL A 260 13.86 -31.14 1.74
C VAL A 260 15.19 -31.84 1.45
N GLY A 261 16.30 -31.22 1.84
CA GLY A 261 17.66 -31.66 1.50
C GLY A 261 18.11 -31.28 0.06
N MET A 262 17.21 -30.79 -0.79
CA MET A 262 17.53 -30.30 -2.13
C MET A 262 17.61 -28.77 -2.15
N GLN A 263 18.47 -28.20 -3.01
CA GLN A 263 18.56 -26.76 -3.30
C GLN A 263 18.72 -25.83 -2.06
N GLY A 264 19.21 -26.35 -0.93
CA GLY A 264 19.36 -25.61 0.33
C GLY A 264 18.10 -25.55 1.21
N ILE A 265 17.07 -26.36 0.92
CA ILE A 265 15.88 -26.46 1.77
C ILE A 265 16.22 -27.31 3.01
N GLU A 266 16.34 -26.62 4.14
CA GLU A 266 16.64 -27.19 5.47
C GLU A 266 15.62 -28.23 5.95
N GLU A 267 16.09 -29.20 6.74
CA GLU A 267 15.27 -30.27 7.32
C GLU A 267 14.03 -29.75 8.07
N ARG A 268 14.13 -28.60 8.76
CA ARG A 268 13.00 -28.05 9.52
C ARG A 268 11.72 -27.89 8.71
N TRP A 269 11.82 -27.67 7.39
CA TRP A 269 10.68 -27.54 6.48
C TRP A 269 9.89 -28.84 6.25
N SER A 270 10.41 -30.01 6.63
CA SER A 270 9.64 -31.26 6.66
C SER A 270 8.46 -31.17 7.64
N SER A 271 8.64 -30.46 8.75
CA SER A 271 7.65 -30.30 9.83
C SER A 271 7.04 -28.90 9.93
N GLU A 272 7.82 -27.83 9.69
CA GLU A 272 7.35 -26.44 9.74
C GLU A 272 6.24 -26.14 8.72
N ASN A 273 5.42 -25.12 9.03
CA ASN A 273 4.45 -24.55 8.11
C ASN A 273 5.02 -23.31 7.41
N LEU A 274 4.76 -23.17 6.11
CA LEU A 274 5.22 -22.06 5.30
C LEU A 274 4.36 -20.81 5.59
N GLN A 275 4.97 -19.82 6.25
CA GLN A 275 4.27 -18.60 6.67
C GLN A 275 3.90 -17.72 5.47
N ILE A 276 2.61 -17.42 5.30
CA ILE A 276 2.07 -16.65 4.15
C ILE A 276 2.64 -15.23 4.07
N GLU A 277 3.04 -14.65 5.21
CA GLU A 277 3.73 -13.37 5.34
C GLU A 277 5.01 -13.29 4.52
N ARG A 278 5.69 -14.43 4.25
CA ARG A 278 6.88 -14.51 3.39
C ARG A 278 6.57 -14.11 1.95
N PHE A 279 5.32 -14.25 1.51
CA PHE A 279 4.88 -13.82 0.18
C PHE A 279 4.49 -12.32 0.13
N ARG A 280 4.27 -11.70 1.29
CA ARG A 280 3.85 -10.30 1.49
C ARG A 280 2.53 -9.88 0.79
N PRO A 281 1.46 -10.71 0.77
CA PRO A 281 0.16 -10.30 0.28
C PRO A 281 -0.48 -9.23 1.18
N ASN A 282 -1.46 -8.51 0.65
CA ASN A 282 -2.31 -7.57 1.39
C ASN A 282 -3.60 -8.24 1.87
N ILE A 283 -4.22 -9.02 0.96
CA ILE A 283 -5.49 -9.70 1.21
C ILE A 283 -5.21 -11.20 1.10
N ILE A 284 -5.53 -11.93 2.17
CA ILE A 284 -5.48 -13.39 2.18
C ILE A 284 -6.91 -13.90 2.13
N ILE A 285 -7.22 -14.78 1.17
CA ILE A 285 -8.52 -15.45 1.05
C ILE A 285 -8.43 -16.94 1.37
N LYS A 286 -9.58 -17.56 1.62
CA LYS A 286 -9.75 -19.02 1.67
C LYS A 286 -11.19 -19.45 1.45
N GLY A 287 -11.39 -20.75 1.27
CA GLY A 287 -12.68 -21.36 0.98
C GLY A 287 -12.89 -21.58 -0.52
N ALA A 288 -11.83 -21.51 -1.33
CA ALA A 288 -11.87 -21.72 -2.77
C ALA A 288 -11.84 -23.21 -3.16
N GLY A 289 -11.58 -24.12 -2.22
CA GLY A 289 -11.59 -25.58 -2.40
C GLY A 289 -10.38 -26.15 -3.15
N ALA A 290 -9.71 -25.36 -3.98
CA ALA A 290 -8.51 -25.73 -4.71
C ALA A 290 -7.48 -24.57 -4.74
N PRO A 291 -6.17 -24.85 -4.84
CA PRO A 291 -5.12 -23.84 -4.89
C PRO A 291 -5.12 -23.04 -6.19
N PHE A 292 -4.48 -21.87 -6.16
CA PHE A 292 -4.28 -20.98 -7.30
C PHE A 292 -5.58 -20.41 -7.90
N PHE A 293 -6.59 -20.15 -7.05
CA PHE A 293 -7.82 -19.47 -7.47
C PHE A 293 -7.57 -17.99 -7.82
N GLU A 294 -6.69 -17.32 -7.07
CA GLU A 294 -6.24 -15.96 -7.35
C GLU A 294 -5.59 -15.80 -8.74
N ASP A 295 -5.18 -16.91 -9.35
CA ASP A 295 -4.48 -16.98 -10.63
C ASP A 295 -5.44 -17.05 -11.84
N ILE A 296 -6.74 -17.21 -11.59
CA ILE A 296 -7.85 -17.18 -12.58
C ILE A 296 -8.89 -16.08 -12.29
N LEU A 297 -8.91 -15.53 -11.07
CA LEU A 297 -9.83 -14.47 -10.65
C LEU A 297 -9.52 -13.17 -11.41
N THR A 298 -10.52 -12.58 -12.07
CA THR A 298 -10.32 -11.35 -12.85
C THR A 298 -10.68 -10.08 -12.08
N GLU A 299 -11.75 -10.14 -11.28
CA GLU A 299 -12.21 -9.06 -10.41
C GLU A 299 -13.07 -9.61 -9.27
N PHE A 300 -13.13 -8.88 -8.15
CA PHE A 300 -13.96 -9.21 -6.99
C PHE A 300 -14.44 -7.95 -6.25
N THR A 301 -15.58 -8.05 -5.56
CA THR A 301 -15.93 -7.15 -4.46
C THR A 301 -15.59 -7.81 -3.12
N ALA A 302 -15.46 -7.01 -2.07
CA ALA A 302 -15.27 -7.52 -0.72
C ALA A 302 -16.21 -6.78 0.24
N ASP A 303 -17.40 -7.34 0.43
CA ASP A 303 -18.49 -6.72 1.16
C ASP A 303 -18.35 -6.91 2.68
N SER A 304 -18.54 -5.81 3.42
CA SER A 304 -18.61 -5.80 4.88
C SER A 304 -20.04 -6.14 5.34
N HIS A 305 -20.22 -7.22 6.08
CA HIS A 305 -21.52 -7.60 6.67
C HIS A 305 -21.99 -6.67 7.82
N ARG A 306 -21.19 -5.66 8.21
CA ARG A 306 -21.46 -4.82 9.39
C ARG A 306 -22.31 -3.59 9.10
N GLU A 307 -22.41 -3.16 7.85
CA GLU A 307 -23.13 -1.95 7.47
C GLU A 307 -24.13 -2.23 6.36
N SER A 308 -25.38 -1.80 6.54
CA SER A 308 -26.37 -1.72 5.47
C SER A 308 -26.10 -0.46 4.62
N VAL A 309 -25.01 -0.48 3.85
CA VAL A 309 -24.64 0.66 2.99
C VAL A 309 -25.47 0.66 1.72
N ASP A 310 -26.15 1.76 1.41
CA ASP A 310 -26.83 1.98 0.11
C ASP A 310 -25.85 2.21 -1.07
N LYS A 311 -24.62 1.70 -0.97
CA LYS A 311 -23.56 1.79 -1.99
C LYS A 311 -22.89 0.43 -2.15
N ALA A 312 -22.77 -0.02 -3.39
CA ALA A 312 -22.01 -1.22 -3.73
C ALA A 312 -20.51 -1.03 -3.37
N SER A 313 -19.89 -2.09 -2.87
CA SER A 313 -18.45 -2.15 -2.62
C SER A 313 -17.64 -1.94 -3.91
N PRO A 314 -16.43 -1.35 -3.83
CA PRO A 314 -15.58 -1.15 -5.01
C PRO A 314 -15.17 -2.49 -5.63
N ILE A 315 -15.17 -2.54 -6.97
CA ILE A 315 -14.67 -3.68 -7.74
C ILE A 315 -13.14 -3.60 -7.80
N ILE A 316 -12.46 -4.57 -7.21
CA ILE A 316 -11.00 -4.72 -7.27
C ILE A 316 -10.67 -5.65 -8.44
N ARG A 317 -9.85 -5.16 -9.39
CA ARG A 317 -9.44 -5.92 -10.59
C ARG A 317 -8.04 -6.48 -10.43
N LEU A 318 -7.83 -7.73 -10.83
CA LEU A 318 -6.52 -8.36 -10.86
C LEU A 318 -5.85 -8.10 -12.21
N VAL A 319 -4.83 -7.24 -12.21
CA VAL A 319 -4.17 -6.76 -13.43
C VAL A 319 -3.00 -7.62 -13.90
N SER A 320 -2.30 -8.31 -12.98
CA SER A 320 -1.11 -9.11 -13.29
C SER A 320 -0.83 -10.18 -12.24
N LYS A 321 -0.05 -11.21 -12.59
CA LYS A 321 0.40 -12.26 -11.68
C LYS A 321 1.70 -11.85 -10.98
N CYS A 322 1.79 -12.10 -9.68
CA CYS A 322 2.95 -11.72 -8.88
C CYS A 322 4.12 -12.70 -9.10
N THR A 323 5.05 -12.35 -10.00
CA THR A 323 6.31 -13.09 -10.15
C THR A 323 7.14 -13.02 -8.87
N ARG A 324 7.64 -14.16 -8.41
CA ARG A 324 8.33 -14.25 -7.12
C ARG A 324 9.81 -13.89 -7.27
N CYS A 325 10.25 -12.89 -6.53
CA CYS A 325 11.65 -12.50 -6.42
C CYS A 325 12.28 -13.05 -5.12
N MET A 326 13.60 -13.20 -5.10
CA MET A 326 14.32 -13.45 -3.86
C MET A 326 14.26 -12.19 -2.98
N VAL A 327 13.85 -12.39 -1.73
CA VAL A 327 14.02 -11.46 -0.62
C VAL A 327 14.82 -12.24 0.43
N ARG A 328 15.93 -11.68 0.91
CA ARG A 328 16.73 -12.36 1.94
C ARG A 328 16.02 -12.23 3.27
N ILE A 329 15.88 -13.36 3.97
CA ILE A 329 15.17 -13.54 5.23
C ILE A 329 16.12 -14.28 6.17
#